data_AF-A0A453CWZ7-F1
#
_entry.id   AF-A0A453CWZ7-F1
#
_cell.length_a   1.000
_cell.length_b   1.000
_cell.length_c   1.000
_cell.angle_alpha   90.00
_cell.angle_beta   90.00
_cell.angle_gamma   90.00
#
_symmetry.space_group_name_H-M   'P 1'
#
loop_
_entity.id
_entity.type
_entity.pdbx_description
1 polymer ?
#
loop_
_entity_poly.entity_id
_entity_poly.type
_entity_poly.pdbx_seq_one_letter_code
_entity_poly.pdbx_strand_id
1 'polypeptide(L)'
;MSRLHLRQLLIRGQWREAIKYITRFLPPAVDRGVETRSLLIFLHALWSLANVAGCSAGGFANQSVHRDLSFLKSICSRSAKLASILQYTLHSPQFRASLNWILVREKASFIADDLALESPELRRKLLLPGGPGLPQDLFPISPLRPRRHWTQQFPRPKPEAIAKCYLKRRR
;
A
#
# COMPACT_ATOMS: atom_id res chain seq x y z
N MET A 1 0.62 1.10 -6.72
CA MET A 1 -0.23 1.23 -5.51
C MET A 1 -1.23 2.36 -5.77
N SER A 2 -2.50 2.22 -5.34
CA SER A 2 -3.54 3.23 -5.56
C SER A 2 -3.66 4.16 -4.34
N ARG A 3 -3.39 5.46 -4.56
CA ARG A 3 -3.53 6.52 -3.54
C ARG A 3 -4.98 6.73 -3.13
N LEU A 4 -5.89 6.73 -4.10
CA LEU A 4 -7.32 6.88 -3.87
C LEU A 4 -7.85 5.76 -2.97
N HIS A 5 -7.40 4.53 -3.20
CA HIS A 5 -7.80 3.41 -2.36
C HIS A 5 -7.30 3.57 -0.92
N LEU A 6 -6.04 3.94 -0.72
CA LEU A 6 -5.50 4.19 0.62
C LEU A 6 -6.30 5.30 1.34
N ARG A 7 -6.55 6.44 0.67
CA ARG A 7 -7.34 7.54 1.24
C ARG A 7 -8.74 7.08 1.64
N GLN A 8 -9.41 6.30 0.79
CA GLN A 8 -10.74 5.76 1.10
C GLN A 8 -10.75 4.85 2.32
N LEU A 9 -9.72 3.99 2.49
CA LEU A 9 -9.60 3.13 3.66
C LEU A 9 -9.48 3.96 4.95
N LEU A 10 -8.68 5.04 4.92
CA LEU A 10 -8.48 5.92 6.07
C LEU A 10 -9.74 6.73 6.41
N ILE A 11 -10.42 7.29 5.41
CA ILE A 11 -11.69 8.03 5.59
C ILE A 11 -12.77 7.11 6.20
N ARG A 12 -12.82 5.84 5.75
CA ARG A 12 -13.74 4.84 6.32
C ARG A 12 -13.35 4.35 7.71
N GLY A 13 -12.18 4.73 8.22
CA GLY A 13 -11.67 4.27 9.52
C GLY A 13 -11.20 2.81 9.49
N GLN A 14 -10.93 2.24 8.31
CA GLN A 14 -10.44 0.88 8.12
C GLN A 14 -8.90 0.85 8.26
N TRP A 15 -8.40 1.21 9.44
CA TRP A 15 -6.98 1.39 9.70
C TRP A 15 -6.16 0.12 9.51
N ARG A 16 -6.70 -1.02 9.96
CA ARG A 16 -6.03 -2.32 9.84
C ARG A 16 -5.88 -2.74 8.38
N GLU A 17 -6.91 -2.49 7.57
CA GLU A 17 -6.92 -2.75 6.14
C GLU A 17 -5.96 -1.81 5.42
N ALA A 18 -5.88 -0.53 5.82
CA ALA A 18 -4.91 0.42 5.28
C ALA A 18 -3.47 -0.02 5.56
N ILE A 19 -3.15 -0.46 6.78
CA ILE A 19 -1.83 -0.99 7.13
C ILE A 19 -1.53 -2.25 6.31
N LYS A 20 -2.46 -3.21 6.27
CA LYS A 20 -2.32 -4.42 5.42
C LYS A 20 -2.08 -4.05 3.96
N TYR A 21 -2.82 -3.08 3.43
CA TYR A 21 -2.67 -2.62 2.06
C TYR A 21 -1.27 -2.07 1.79
N ILE A 22 -0.77 -1.17 2.64
CA ILE A 22 0.57 -0.59 2.52
C ILE A 22 1.64 -1.68 2.63
N THR A 23 1.55 -2.57 3.62
CA THR A 23 2.57 -3.61 3.86
C THR A 23 2.78 -4.55 2.67
N ARG A 24 1.79 -4.72 1.77
CA ARG A 24 1.94 -5.51 0.53
C ARG A 24 2.94 -4.91 -0.45
N PHE A 25 3.19 -3.61 -0.37
CA PHE A 25 4.10 -2.89 -1.27
C PHE A 25 5.46 -2.60 -0.63
N LEU A 26 5.59 -2.83 0.68
CA LEU A 26 6.81 -2.55 1.43
C LEU A 26 7.77 -3.74 1.40
N PRO A 27 9.09 -3.48 1.41
CA PRO A 27 10.08 -4.52 1.62
C PRO A 27 9.99 -5.11 3.04
N PRO A 28 10.72 -6.22 3.30
CA PRO A 28 10.89 -6.77 4.65
C PRO A 28 11.29 -5.68 5.66
N ALA A 29 10.89 -5.85 6.92
CA ALA A 29 11.03 -4.78 7.93
C ALA A 29 12.46 -4.25 8.11
N VAL A 30 13.47 -5.10 7.87
CA VAL A 30 14.89 -4.78 7.96
C VAL A 30 15.29 -3.72 6.94
N ASP A 31 14.74 -3.78 5.73
CA ASP A 31 15.13 -2.95 4.59
C ASP A 31 14.29 -1.67 4.45
N ARG A 32 13.37 -1.42 5.40
CA ARG A 32 12.51 -0.23 5.37
C ARG A 32 13.26 1.00 5.83
N GLY A 33 13.21 2.04 5.01
CA GLY A 33 13.68 3.39 5.28
C GLY A 33 12.89 4.08 6.40
N VAL A 34 13.40 5.25 6.80
CA VAL A 34 12.89 6.02 7.93
C VAL A 34 11.48 6.54 7.64
N GLU A 35 11.22 6.98 6.42
CA GLU A 35 9.96 7.54 5.97
C GLU A 35 8.83 6.50 6.06
N THR A 36 9.09 5.29 5.60
CA THR A 36 8.15 4.16 5.70
C THR A 36 7.85 3.81 7.16
N ARG A 37 8.88 3.80 8.01
CA ARG A 37 8.70 3.55 9.45
C ARG A 37 7.84 4.64 10.08
N SER A 38 8.07 5.91 9.72
CA SER A 38 7.28 7.05 10.18
C SER A 38 5.81 6.93 9.74
N LEU A 39 5.54 6.55 8.50
CA LEU A 39 4.18 6.29 8.01
C LEU A 39 3.49 5.19 8.80
N LEU A 40 4.18 4.07 9.04
CA LEU A 40 3.62 2.96 9.81
C LEU A 40 3.36 3.35 11.27
N ILE A 41 4.29 4.06 11.90
CA ILE A 41 4.12 4.57 13.27
C ILE A 41 2.93 5.53 13.33
N PHE A 42 2.80 6.44 12.37
CA PHE A 42 1.67 7.36 12.27
C PHE A 42 0.33 6.64 12.18
N LEU A 43 0.21 5.66 11.29
CA LEU A 43 -1.02 4.87 11.12
C LEU A 43 -1.34 4.02 12.34
N HIS A 44 -0.33 3.38 12.95
CA HIS A 44 -0.53 2.64 14.19
C HIS A 44 -0.94 3.55 15.34
N ALA A 45 -0.34 4.73 15.49
CA ALA A 45 -0.70 5.67 16.54
C ALA A 45 -2.15 6.15 16.40
N LEU A 46 -2.59 6.49 15.18
CA LEU A 46 -3.99 6.87 14.94
C LEU A 46 -4.97 5.72 15.20
N TRP A 47 -4.62 4.51 14.78
CA TRP A 47 -5.45 3.33 15.05
C TRP A 47 -5.58 3.05 16.54
N SER A 48 -4.46 3.02 17.27
CA SER A 48 -4.45 2.84 18.72
C SER A 48 -5.24 3.95 19.42
N LEU A 49 -5.14 5.20 18.96
CA LEU A 49 -5.90 6.32 19.52
C LEU A 49 -7.40 6.16 19.31
N ALA A 50 -7.81 5.73 18.11
CA ALA A 50 -9.21 5.46 17.80
C ALA A 50 -9.77 4.31 18.65
N ASN A 51 -8.99 3.23 18.84
CA ASN A 51 -9.37 2.10 19.70
C ASN A 51 -9.55 2.55 21.16
N VAL A 52 -8.57 3.30 21.69
CA VAL A 52 -8.61 3.82 23.06
C VAL A 52 -9.79 4.78 23.26
N ALA A 53 -10.05 5.66 22.31
CA ALA A 53 -11.18 6.59 22.40
C ALA A 53 -12.54 5.86 22.36
N GLY A 54 -12.65 4.79 21.57
CA GLY A 54 -13.85 3.96 21.48
C GLY A 54 -14.13 3.09 22.71
N CYS A 55 -13.19 2.96 23.64
CA CYS A 55 -13.37 2.14 24.83
C CYS A 55 -14.18 2.86 25.93
N SER A 56 -15.25 2.24 26.42
CA SER A 56 -15.91 2.69 27.66
C SER A 56 -15.01 2.44 28.87
N ALA A 57 -15.33 3.04 30.03
CA ALA A 57 -14.51 2.94 31.25
C ALA A 57 -14.25 1.48 31.70
N GLY A 58 -15.11 0.51 31.33
CA GLY A 58 -14.90 -0.92 31.56
C GLY A 58 -14.18 -1.68 30.43
N GLY A 59 -13.93 -1.05 29.28
CA GLY A 59 -13.31 -1.67 28.10
C GLY A 59 -11.79 -1.80 28.14
N PHE A 60 -11.12 -1.15 29.11
CA PHE A 60 -9.67 -1.23 29.30
C PHE A 60 -9.18 -2.61 29.82
N ALA A 61 -10.10 -3.51 30.17
CA ALA A 61 -9.78 -4.90 30.50
C ALA A 61 -9.30 -5.73 29.28
N ASN A 62 -9.51 -5.24 28.05
CA ASN A 62 -9.02 -5.90 26.84
C ASN A 62 -7.50 -5.72 26.68
N GLN A 63 -6.76 -6.83 26.60
CA GLN A 63 -5.31 -6.85 26.41
C GLN A 63 -4.84 -6.06 25.17
N SER A 64 -5.64 -6.03 24.10
CA SER A 64 -5.34 -5.26 22.88
C SER A 64 -5.34 -3.75 23.14
N VAL A 65 -6.33 -3.24 23.88
CA VAL A 65 -6.45 -1.83 24.24
C VAL A 65 -5.34 -1.42 25.19
N HIS A 66 -4.97 -2.31 26.13
CA HIS A 66 -3.84 -2.08 27.01
C HIS A 66 -2.52 -1.95 26.24
N ARG A 67 -2.31 -2.79 25.21
CA ARG A 67 -1.13 -2.72 24.33
C ARG A 67 -1.13 -1.43 23.48
N ASP A 68 -2.29 -1.04 22.96
CA ASP A 68 -2.44 0.22 22.21
C ASP A 68 -2.13 1.42 23.10
N LEU A 69 -2.59 1.39 24.35
CA LEU A 69 -2.31 2.44 25.33
C LEU A 69 -0.83 2.52 25.70
N SER A 70 -0.16 1.38 25.93
CA SER A 70 1.28 1.39 26.24
C SER A 70 2.11 1.90 25.07
N PHE A 71 1.75 1.52 23.84
CA PHE A 71 2.36 2.04 22.62
C PHE A 71 2.18 3.57 22.50
N LEU A 72 0.96 4.08 22.70
CA LEU A 72 0.71 5.52 22.68
C LEU A 72 1.47 6.26 23.77
N LYS A 73 1.50 5.75 25.00
CA LYS A 73 2.28 6.34 26.10
C LYS A 73 3.76 6.45 25.74
N SER A 74 4.31 5.42 25.10
CA SER A 74 5.71 5.44 24.63
C SER A 74 5.94 6.56 23.62
N ILE A 75 5.08 6.71 22.61
CA ILE A 75 5.18 7.78 21.60
C ILE A 75 5.01 9.16 22.22
N CYS A 76 4.00 9.33 23.07
CA CYS A 76 3.66 10.61 23.68
C CYS A 76 4.64 11.03 24.79
N SER A 77 5.46 10.12 25.31
CA SER A 77 6.39 10.40 26.44
C SER A 77 7.33 11.58 26.19
N ARG A 78 7.67 11.85 24.94
CA ARG A 78 8.59 12.93 24.53
C ARG A 78 7.89 14.25 24.21
N SER A 79 6.56 14.31 24.27
CA SER A 79 5.78 15.50 23.90
C SER A 79 4.67 15.75 24.91
N ALA A 80 4.83 16.81 25.72
CA ALA A 80 3.83 17.23 26.70
C ALA A 80 2.45 17.50 26.05
N LYS A 81 2.44 18.02 24.82
CA LYS A 81 1.21 18.26 24.06
C LYS A 81 0.51 16.97 23.64
N LEU A 82 1.26 15.97 23.17
CA LEU A 82 0.64 14.68 22.80
C LEU A 82 0.21 13.92 24.05
N ALA A 83 0.98 13.99 25.13
CA ALA A 83 0.64 13.40 26.42
C ALA A 83 -0.66 13.99 26.99
N SER A 84 -0.84 15.31 26.92
CA SER A 84 -2.07 15.95 27.39
C SER A 84 -3.28 15.55 26.54
N ILE A 85 -3.16 15.50 25.22
CA ILE A 85 -4.23 15.02 24.32
C ILE A 85 -4.63 13.58 24.67
N LEU A 86 -3.65 12.70 24.91
CA LEU A 86 -3.91 11.32 25.32
C LEU A 86 -4.64 11.26 26.67
N GLN A 87 -4.21 12.04 27.66
CA GLN A 87 -4.87 12.12 28.96
C GLN A 87 -6.32 12.62 28.86
N TYR A 88 -6.57 13.68 28.08
CA TYR A 88 -7.93 14.17 27.84
C TYR A 88 -8.80 13.11 27.17
N THR A 89 -8.24 12.38 26.20
CA THR A 89 -8.94 11.28 25.53
C THR A 89 -9.28 10.14 26.50
N LEU A 90 -8.42 9.84 27.48
CA LEU A 90 -8.66 8.78 28.47
C LEU A 90 -9.68 9.17 29.54
N HIS A 91 -9.54 10.37 30.10
CA HIS A 91 -10.24 10.75 31.34
C HIS A 91 -11.50 11.57 31.09
N SER A 92 -11.65 12.22 29.93
CA SER A 92 -12.83 13.03 29.62
C SER A 92 -13.73 12.36 28.58
N PRO A 93 -14.86 11.74 29.00
CA PRO A 93 -15.83 11.21 28.05
C PRO A 93 -16.47 12.30 27.19
N GLN A 94 -16.65 13.51 27.75
CA GLN A 94 -17.16 14.67 27.02
C GLN A 94 -16.20 15.09 25.90
N PHE A 95 -14.89 15.09 26.17
CA PHE A 95 -13.89 15.38 25.15
C PHE A 95 -13.95 14.36 24.01
N ARG A 96 -14.03 13.06 24.32
CA ARG A 96 -14.17 12.00 23.30
C ARG A 96 -15.41 12.16 22.44
N ALA A 97 -16.55 12.48 23.05
CA ALA A 97 -17.80 12.72 22.34
C ALA A 97 -17.71 13.97 21.44
N SER A 98 -16.93 14.98 21.84
CA SER A 98 -16.74 16.20 21.06
C SER A 98 -15.80 16.04 19.85
N LEU A 99 -15.01 14.97 19.79
CA LEU A 99 -14.06 14.75 18.70
C LEU A 99 -14.78 14.42 17.38
N ASN A 100 -14.61 15.28 16.38
CA ASN A 100 -15.05 15.00 15.02
C ASN A 100 -14.11 14.01 14.33
N TRP A 101 -14.40 12.71 14.50
CA TRP A 101 -13.61 11.62 13.91
C TRP A 101 -13.62 11.59 12.38
N ILE A 102 -14.59 12.23 11.71
CA ILE A 102 -14.60 12.33 10.26
C ILE A 102 -13.46 13.27 9.83
N LEU A 103 -13.39 14.46 10.44
CA LEU A 103 -12.34 15.43 10.16
C LEU A 103 -10.94 14.90 10.50
N VAL A 104 -10.80 14.16 11.61
CA VAL A 104 -9.53 13.50 11.98
C VAL A 104 -9.09 12.52 10.89
N ARG A 105 -10.02 11.71 10.37
CA ARG A 105 -9.75 10.73 9.31
C ARG A 105 -9.42 11.39 7.98
N GLU A 106 -10.10 12.47 7.62
CA GLU A 106 -9.79 13.25 6.43
C GLU A 106 -8.39 13.83 6.50
N LYS A 107 -8.04 14.53 7.59
CA LYS A 107 -6.68 15.07 7.78
C LYS A 107 -5.62 13.96 7.79
N ALA A 108 -5.90 12.85 8.47
CA ALA A 108 -5.01 11.70 8.46
C ALA A 108 -4.78 11.14 7.05
N SER A 109 -5.81 11.16 6.19
CA SER A 109 -5.70 10.68 4.81
C SER A 109 -4.76 11.53 3.96
N PHE A 110 -4.72 12.85 4.18
CA PHE A 110 -3.78 13.75 3.52
C PHE A 110 -2.35 13.51 4.02
N ILE A 111 -2.15 13.48 5.34
CA ILE A 111 -0.83 13.26 5.94
C ILE A 111 -0.25 11.89 5.53
N ALA A 112 -1.07 10.84 5.55
CA ALA A 112 -0.62 9.50 5.16
C ALA A 112 -0.26 9.43 3.67
N ASP A 113 -0.95 10.19 2.82
CA ASP A 113 -0.64 10.25 1.39
C ASP A 113 0.66 11.01 1.13
N ASP A 114 0.90 12.11 1.84
CA ASP A 114 2.17 12.85 1.76
C ASP A 114 3.35 11.98 2.24
N LEU A 115 3.21 11.32 3.39
CA LEU A 115 4.22 10.39 3.91
C LEU A 115 4.46 9.19 2.97
N ALA A 116 3.42 8.73 2.27
CA ALA A 116 3.56 7.67 1.26
C ALA A 116 4.31 8.14 0.01
N LEU A 117 4.23 9.43 -0.36
CA LEU A 117 4.99 10.03 -1.45
C LEU A 117 6.46 10.26 -1.07
N GLU A 118 6.73 10.63 0.18
CA GLU A 118 8.09 10.78 0.70
C GLU A 118 8.82 9.43 0.79
N SER A 119 8.08 8.36 1.07
CA SER A 119 8.62 7.01 1.16
C SER A 119 9.10 6.48 -0.21
N PRO A 120 10.42 6.29 -0.44
CA PRO A 120 10.94 5.92 -1.76
C PRO A 120 10.45 4.54 -2.21
N GLU A 121 10.22 3.64 -1.26
CA GLU A 121 9.69 2.29 -1.47
C GLU A 121 8.29 2.32 -2.08
N LEU A 122 7.43 3.18 -1.55
CA LEU A 122 6.05 3.34 -2.01
C LEU A 122 5.98 4.20 -3.27
N ARG A 123 6.75 5.30 -3.33
CA ARG A 123 6.83 6.20 -4.47
C ARG A 123 7.13 5.46 -5.77
N ARG A 124 8.12 4.54 -5.76
CA ARG A 124 8.43 3.72 -6.95
C ARG A 124 7.24 2.85 -7.39
N LYS A 125 6.44 2.35 -6.45
CA LYS A 125 5.25 1.55 -6.73
C LYS A 125 4.03 2.40 -7.11
N LEU A 126 4.02 3.69 -6.80
CA LEU A 126 3.01 4.66 -7.25
C LEU A 126 3.21 5.06 -8.72
N LEU A 127 4.46 5.07 -9.19
CA LEU A 127 4.81 5.37 -10.59
C LEU A 127 4.54 4.23 -11.56
N LEU A 128 4.27 3.02 -11.06
CA LEU A 128 3.89 1.89 -11.89
C LEU A 128 2.41 2.05 -12.31
N PRO A 129 2.07 1.82 -13.59
CA PRO A 129 0.69 1.89 -14.06
C PRO A 129 -0.19 1.01 -13.17
N GLY A 130 -1.19 1.64 -12.56
CA GLY A 130 -2.06 1.05 -11.55
C GLY A 130 -3.07 0.07 -12.12
N GLY A 131 -2.60 -1.03 -12.71
CA GLY A 131 -3.42 -2.18 -13.03
C GLY A 131 -3.32 -3.25 -11.94
N PRO A 132 -4.35 -4.09 -11.74
CA PRO A 132 -4.15 -5.39 -11.11
C PRO A 132 -3.19 -6.17 -12.02
N GLY A 133 -1.89 -6.05 -11.79
CA GLY A 133 -0.88 -6.74 -12.59
C GLY A 133 -0.98 -8.23 -12.33
N LEU A 134 -1.92 -8.90 -12.99
CA LEU A 134 -1.72 -10.31 -13.27
C LEU A 134 -0.37 -10.42 -14.00
N PRO A 135 0.42 -11.45 -13.72
CA PRO A 135 1.64 -11.72 -14.49
C PRO A 135 1.40 -11.71 -16.01
N GLN A 136 0.15 -11.98 -16.43
CA GLN A 136 -0.34 -11.98 -17.81
C GLN A 136 -0.40 -10.59 -18.47
N ASP A 137 -0.46 -9.51 -17.68
CA ASP A 137 -0.49 -8.12 -18.18
C ASP A 137 0.90 -7.47 -18.20
N LEU A 138 1.84 -8.01 -17.41
CA LEU A 138 3.21 -7.49 -17.28
C LEU A 138 4.21 -8.24 -18.17
N PHE A 139 3.93 -9.50 -18.46
CA PHE A 139 4.63 -10.28 -19.47
C PHE A 139 3.65 -10.60 -20.59
N PRO A 140 4.07 -10.68 -21.87
CA PRO A 140 3.26 -11.22 -22.94
C PRO A 140 3.14 -12.75 -22.77
N ILE A 141 2.60 -13.19 -21.63
CA ILE A 141 2.24 -14.56 -21.29
C ILE A 141 0.73 -14.57 -21.14
N SER A 142 0.03 -14.10 -22.17
CA SER A 142 -1.26 -14.73 -22.46
C SER A 142 -1.01 -16.22 -22.69
N PRO A 143 -1.95 -17.13 -22.38
CA PRO A 143 -1.98 -18.41 -23.06
C PRO A 143 -2.27 -18.09 -24.53
N LEU A 144 -1.21 -17.74 -25.25
CA LEU A 144 -1.18 -17.71 -26.70
C LEU A 144 -1.53 -19.14 -27.07
N ARG A 145 -2.82 -19.42 -27.26
CA ARG A 145 -3.20 -20.45 -28.24
C ARG A 145 -2.39 -20.04 -29.45
N PRO A 146 -1.36 -20.80 -29.86
CA PRO A 146 -0.59 -20.41 -31.02
C PRO A 146 -1.62 -20.29 -32.12
N ARG A 147 -1.83 -19.08 -32.63
CA ARG A 147 -2.63 -18.88 -33.83
C ARG A 147 -1.86 -19.68 -34.85
N ARG A 148 -2.32 -20.91 -35.15
CA ARG A 148 -1.73 -21.75 -36.18
C ARG A 148 -1.82 -20.90 -37.43
N HIS A 149 -0.73 -20.22 -37.76
CA HIS A 149 -0.53 -19.72 -39.11
C HIS A 149 -0.47 -20.99 -39.94
N TRP A 150 -1.58 -21.27 -40.60
CA TRP A 150 -1.60 -22.25 -41.66
C TRP A 150 -0.80 -21.62 -42.79
N THR A 151 0.53 -21.75 -42.71
CA THR A 151 1.40 -21.45 -43.83
C THR A 151 0.97 -22.45 -44.89
N GLN A 152 0.25 -21.97 -45.90
CA GLN A 152 -0.02 -22.76 -47.09
C GLN A 152 1.31 -23.36 -47.51
N GLN A 153 1.37 -24.70 -47.57
CA GLN A 153 2.55 -25.41 -48.02
C GLN A 153 2.71 -25.12 -49.50
N PHE A 154 3.40 -24.02 -49.84
CA PHE A 154 3.93 -23.87 -51.18
C PHE A 154 4.94 -25.00 -51.40
N PRO A 155 4.90 -25.68 -52.54
CA PRO A 155 5.87 -26.73 -52.86
C PRO A 155 7.27 -26.17 -52.69
N ARG A 156 8.15 -26.89 -51.97
CA ARG A 156 9.56 -26.50 -51.84
C ARG A 156 10.13 -26.26 -53.26
N PRO A 157 10.75 -25.10 -53.52
CA PRO A 157 11.36 -24.84 -54.81
C PRO A 157 12.47 -25.88 -55.05
N LYS A 158 12.58 -26.34 -56.30
CA LYS A 158 13.57 -27.35 -56.68
C LYS A 158 14.99 -26.87 -56.33
N PRO A 159 15.90 -27.76 -55.91
CA PRO A 159 17.26 -27.41 -55.46
C PRO A 159 18.03 -26.52 -56.45
N GLU A 160 17.80 -26.70 -57.74
CA GLU A 160 18.41 -25.93 -58.82
C GLU A 160 18.05 -24.43 -58.80
N ALA A 161 16.81 -24.11 -58.41
CA ALA A 161 16.37 -22.72 -58.29
C ALA A 161 17.09 -22.01 -57.12
N ILE A 162 17.35 -22.76 -56.04
CA ILE A 162 18.08 -22.27 -54.87
C ILE A 162 19.56 -22.06 -55.24
N ALA A 163 20.17 -23.02 -55.95
CA ALA A 163 21.56 -22.92 -56.39
C ALA A 163 21.78 -21.74 -57.37
N LYS A 164 20.87 -21.51 -58.32
CA LYS A 164 20.93 -20.35 -59.23
C LYS A 164 20.86 -19.02 -58.50
N CYS A 165 19.97 -18.89 -57.51
CA CYS A 165 19.89 -17.68 -56.68
C CYS A 165 21.18 -17.43 -55.89
N TYR A 166 21.81 -18.50 -55.39
CA TYR A 166 23.05 -18.37 -54.61
C TYR A 166 24.25 -17.95 -55.48
N LEU A 167 24.34 -18.48 -56.71
CA LEU A 167 25.40 -18.13 -57.66
C LEU A 167 25.24 -16.71 -58.22
N LYS A 168 23.99 -16.24 -58.41
CA LYS A 168 23.73 -14.84 -58.82
C LYS A 168 24.13 -13.81 -57.77
N ARG A 169 24.17 -14.20 -56.48
CA ARG A 169 24.50 -13.32 -55.36
C ARG A 169 26.00 -13.22 -55.07
N ARG A 170 26.81 -14.07 -55.71
CA ARG A 170 28.27 -14.13 -55.57
C ARG A 170 29.05 -13.54 -56.76
N ARG A 171 28.35 -12.90 -57.71
CA ARG A 171 28.98 -12.05 -58.73
C ARG A 171 28.81 -10.59 -58.38
#